data_AF-A0A2T4UB49-F1
#
_entry.id   AF-A0A2T4UB49-F1
#
_cell.length_a   1.000
_cell.length_b   1.000
_cell.length_c   1.000
_cell.angle_alpha   90.00
_cell.angle_beta   90.00
_cell.angle_gamma   90.00
#
_symmetry.space_group_name_H-M   'P 1'
#
loop_
_entity.id
_entity.type
_entity.pdbx_description
1 polymer ?
#
loop_
_entity_poly.entity_id
_entity_poly.type
_entity_poly.pdbx_seq_one_letter_code
_entity_poly.pdbx_strand_id
1 'polypeptide(L)' 'MILRPDAIHDKVEFFEAADLQRLEEQIQQKIDINADLLLEVHHVTYQVVADDKTGRNYATASVHFKQRSSR' A
#
# COMPACT_ATOMS: atom_id res chain seq x y z
N MET A 1 20.74 25.57 -10.46
CA MET A 1 19.44 24.91 -10.70
C MET A 1 19.58 23.47 -10.25
N ILE A 2 19.15 23.15 -9.03
CA ILE A 2 19.14 21.78 -8.53
C ILE A 2 17.77 21.21 -8.91
N LEU A 3 17.76 20.26 -9.84
CA LEU A 3 16.56 19.48 -10.17
C LEU A 3 16.24 18.64 -8.92
N ARG A 4 15.25 19.08 -8.13
CA ARG A 4 14.58 18.17 -7.20
C ARG A 4 13.61 17.36 -8.07
N PRO A 5 13.73 16.03 -8.17
CA PRO A 5 12.60 15.23 -8.63
C PRO A 5 11.40 15.66 -7.78
N ASP A 6 10.27 15.99 -8.41
CA ASP A 6 9.06 16.37 -7.68
C ASP A 6 8.81 15.30 -6.61
N ALA A 7 8.84 15.71 -5.34
CA ALA A 7 8.68 14.78 -4.24
C ALA A 7 7.34 14.08 -4.39
N ILE A 8 7.31 12.75 -4.24
CA ILE A 8 6.06 12.00 -4.31
C ILE A 8 5.20 12.46 -3.13
N HIS A 9 4.04 13.05 -3.44
CA HIS A 9 3.11 13.56 -2.42
C HIS A 9 2.07 12.52 -2.03
N ASP A 10 1.55 11.78 -3.01
CA ASP A 10 0.51 10.78 -2.83
C ASP A 10 0.85 9.55 -3.67
N LYS A 11 0.59 8.36 -3.11
CA LYS A 11 0.80 7.08 -3.77
C LYS A 11 -0.28 6.10 -3.29
N VAL A 12 -0.97 5.46 -4.22
CA VAL A 12 -1.91 4.37 -3.91
C VAL A 12 -1.31 3.07 -4.43
N GLU A 13 -1.17 2.08 -3.56
CA GLU A 13 -0.74 0.73 -3.91
C GLU A 13 -1.86 -0.28 -3.59
N PHE A 14 -2.06 -1.23 -4.50
CA PHE A 14 -2.99 -2.35 -4.30
C PHE A 14 -2.20 -3.61 -3.96
N PHE A 15 -2.75 -4.39 -3.04
CA PHE A 15 -2.17 -5.61 -2.53
C PHE A 15 -3.16 -6.75 -2.67
N GLU A 16 -2.63 -7.94 -2.93
CA GLU A 16 -3.37 -9.18 -2.97
C GLU A 16 -2.53 -10.29 -2.34
N ALA A 17 -3.19 -11.16 -1.58
CA ALA A 17 -2.57 -12.34 -1.03
C ALA A 17 -3.58 -13.46 -0.85
N ALA A 18 -3.04 -14.68 -0.67
CA ALA A 18 -3.83 -15.88 -0.40
C ALA A 18 -4.63 -15.80 0.92
N ASP A 19 -4.14 -15.02 1.88
CA ASP A 19 -4.72 -14.85 3.21
C ASP A 19 -4.32 -13.49 3.79
N LEU A 20 -4.98 -13.10 4.88
CA LEU A 20 -4.78 -11.80 5.51
C LEU A 20 -3.37 -11.64 6.09
N GLN A 21 -2.79 -12.69 6.67
CA GLN A 21 -1.46 -12.63 7.26
C GLN A 21 -0.43 -12.27 6.18
N ARG A 22 -0.48 -12.95 5.04
CA ARG A 22 0.43 -12.70 3.93
C ARG A 22 0.20 -11.34 3.29
N LEU A 23 -1.04 -10.83 3.34
CA LEU A 23 -1.36 -9.47 2.89
C LEU A 23 -0.70 -8.43 3.80
N GLU A 24 -0.81 -8.59 5.12
CA GLU A 24 -0.21 -7.70 6.11
C GLU A 24 1.31 -7.68 6.03
N GLU A 25 1.95 -8.84 5.83
CA GLU A 25 3.40 -8.93 5.59
C GLU A 25 3.85 -8.11 4.37
N GLN A 26 3.10 -8.19 3.26
CA GLN A 26 3.40 -7.39 2.06
C GLN A 26 3.20 -5.89 2.30
N ILE A 27 2.12 -5.51 2.99
CA ILE A 27 1.85 -4.11 3.34
C ILE A 27 2.97 -3.57 4.23
N GLN A 28 3.40 -4.33 5.24
CA GLN A 28 4.47 -3.90 6.15
C GLN A 28 5.79 -3.67 5.40
N GLN A 29 6.19 -4.57 4.50
CA GLN A 29 7.38 -4.39 3.67
C GLN A 29 7.30 -3.10 2.84
N LYS A 30 6.11 -2.77 2.32
CA LYS A 30 5.90 -1.53 1.57
C LYS A 30 5.86 -0.29 2.45
N ILE A 31 5.40 -0.39 3.69
CA ILE A 31 5.51 0.71 4.67
C ILE A 31 6.97 1.06 4.88
N ASP A 32 7.82 0.07 5.11
CA ASP A 32 9.25 0.29 5.36
C ASP A 32 9.95 0.96 4.15
N ILE A 33 9.67 0.47 2.93
CA ILE A 33 10.20 1.07 1.68
C ILE A 33 9.67 2.51 1.47
N ASN A 34 8.39 2.76 1.74
CA ASN A 34 7.78 4.08 1.53
C ASN A 34 8.22 5.08 2.62
N ALA A 35 8.64 4.61 3.80
CA ALA A 35 9.23 5.46 4.83
C ALA A 35 10.56 6.10 4.37
N ASP A 36 11.38 5.37 3.61
CA ASP A 36 12.59 5.91 2.96
C ASP A 36 12.27 7.03 1.94
N LEU A 37 11.04 7.04 1.41
CA LEU A 37 10.51 8.06 0.52
C LEU A 37 9.80 9.22 1.24
N LEU A 38 9.87 9.27 2.59
CA LEU A 38 9.15 10.23 3.44
C LEU A 38 7.62 10.16 3.29
N LEU A 39 7.09 9.01 2.88
CA LEU A 39 5.67 8.73 2.85
C LEU A 39 5.26 7.95 4.11
N GLU A 40 4.05 8.21 4.59
CA GLU A 40 3.40 7.50 5.69
C GLU A 40 2.03 6.98 5.25
N VAL A 41 1.49 6.00 5.98
CA VAL A 41 0.15 5.46 5.70
C VAL A 41 -0.90 6.52 6.02
N HIS A 42 -1.64 6.96 5.02
CA HIS A 42 -2.79 7.85 5.18
C HIS A 42 -4.09 7.07 5.39
N HIS A 43 -4.29 6.00 4.62
CA HIS A 43 -5.50 5.18 4.71
C HIS A 43 -5.26 3.75 4.20
N VAL A 44 -5.96 2.78 4.78
CA VAL A 44 -5.98 1.38 4.35
C VAL A 44 -7.43 0.92 4.24
N THR A 45 -7.78 0.33 3.10
CA THR A 45 -9.08 -0.33 2.89
C THR A 45 -8.85 -1.80 2.58
N TYR A 46 -9.44 -2.69 3.38
CA TYR A 46 -9.40 -4.13 3.16
C TYR A 46 -10.64 -4.61 2.42
N GLN A 47 -10.46 -5.61 1.57
CA GLN A 47 -11.53 -6.31 0.84
C GLN A 47 -11.17 -7.80 0.73
N VAL A 48 -12.19 -8.62 0.50
CA VAL A 48 -12.01 -10.00 0.07
C VAL A 48 -12.64 -10.13 -1.30
N VAL A 49 -11.85 -10.57 -2.27
CA VAL A 49 -12.29 -10.77 -3.66
C VAL A 49 -12.35 -12.25 -3.93
N ALA A 50 -13.49 -12.73 -4.42
CA ALA A 50 -13.63 -14.11 -4.89
C ALA A 50 -13.25 -14.16 -6.38
N ASP A 51 -12.42 -15.14 -6.75
CA ASP A 51 -12.15 -15.44 -8.16
C ASP A 51 -13.31 -16.26 -8.73
N ASP A 52 -14.00 -15.70 -9.71
CA ASP A 52 -15.21 -16.28 -10.30
C ASP A 52 -14.97 -17.63 -11.01
N LYS A 53 -13.73 -17.96 -11.36
CA LYS A 53 -13.37 -19.19 -12.09
C LYS A 53 -13.01 -20.33 -11.15
N THR A 54 -12.35 -20.00 -10.04
CA THR A 54 -11.80 -20.98 -9.09
C THR A 54 -12.58 -21.03 -7.78
N GLY A 55 -13.42 -20.04 -7.50
CA GLY A 55 -14.11 -19.86 -6.22
C GLY A 55 -13.19 -19.51 -5.05
N ARG A 56 -11.90 -19.23 -5.32
CA ARG A 56 -10.94 -18.91 -4.28
C ARG A 56 -11.09 -17.47 -3.82
N ASN A 57 -11.08 -17.27 -2.52
CA ASN A 57 -11.04 -15.94 -1.92
C ASN A 57 -9.59 -15.45 -1.79
N TYR A 58 -9.38 -14.19 -2.12
CA TYR A 58 -8.13 -13.47 -1.93
C TYR A 58 -8.35 -12.32 -0.96
N ALA A 59 -7.43 -12.15 -0.02
CA ALA A 59 -7.38 -10.96 0.79
C ALA A 59 -6.74 -9.85 -0.05
N THR A 60 -7.41 -8.71 -0.17
CA THR A 60 -6.93 -7.56 -0.93
C THR A 60 -6.97 -6.29 -0.10
N ALA A 61 -6.12 -5.34 -0.43
CA ALA A 61 -6.14 -4.02 0.17
C ALA A 61 -5.72 -2.93 -0.80
N SER A 62 -6.27 -1.73 -0.62
CA SER A 62 -5.70 -0.50 -1.17
C SER A 62 -5.09 0.32 -0.05
N VAL A 63 -3.82 0.68 -0.18
CA VAL A 63 -3.10 1.52 0.78
C VAL A 63 -2.77 2.85 0.12
N HIS A 64 -3.27 3.93 0.72
CA HIS A 64 -2.92 5.30 0.36
C HIS A 64 -1.75 5.74 1.25
N PHE A 65 -0.58 5.88 0.65
CA PHE A 65 0.59 6.51 1.24
C PHE A 65 0.61 8.00 0.89
N LYS A 66 0.95 8.84 1.85
CA LYS A 66 1.02 10.29 1.67
C LYS A 66 2.28 10.83 2.30
N GLN A 67 2.83 11.91 1.75
CA GLN A 67 3.97 12.57 2.37
C GLN A 67 3.67 12.91 3.82
N ARG A 68 4.63 12.60 4.70
CA ARG A 68 4.52 12.90 6.13
C ARG A 68 4.22 14.38 6.32
N SER A 69 3.08 14.67 6.95
CA SER A 69 2.76 16.03 7.30
C SER A 69 3.59 16.44 8.51
N SER A 70 4.44 17.46 8.36
CA SER A 70 5.08 18.14 9.49
C SER A 70 4.05 19.00 10.23
N ARG A 71 3.23 18.39 11.09
CA ARG A 71 2.52 19.11 12.14
C ARG A 71 3.22 18.91 13.46
#